data_AF-A0A937WBR7-F1
#
_entry.id   AF-A0A937WBR7-F1
#
_cell.length_a   1.000
_cell.length_b   1.000
_cell.length_c   1.000
_cell.angle_alpha   90.00
_cell.angle_beta   90.00
_cell.angle_gamma   90.00
#
_symmetry.space_group_name_H-M   'P 1'
#
loop_
_entity.id
_entity.type
_entity.pdbx_description
1 polymer ?
#
loop_
_entity_poly.entity_id
_entity_poly.type
_entity_poly.pdbx_seq_one_letter_code
_entity_poly.pdbx_strand_id
1 'polypeptide(L)'
;MAEKITFYYDEEADMLEVSFQTPQETIADEYEKDVFVHYSTKTDTVVSITILNFTKRFTNIRKPFSVLIYDSMYKPPNPDIGWQ
;
A
#
# COMPACT_ATOMS: atom_id res chain seq x y z
N MET A 1 0.85 13.97 18.04
CA MET A 1 0.30 12.66 18.47
C MET A 1 1.08 11.60 17.72
N ALA A 2 1.40 10.46 18.33
CA ALA A 2 2.16 9.42 17.64
C ALA A 2 1.22 8.65 16.69
N GLU A 3 1.54 8.61 15.40
CA GLU A 3 0.85 7.72 14.47
C GLU A 3 1.28 6.28 14.75
N LYS A 4 0.30 5.39 14.92
CA LYS A 4 0.56 3.98 15.20
C LYS A 4 0.52 3.21 13.89
N ILE A 5 1.68 2.76 13.44
CA ILE A 5 1.79 1.81 12.33
C ILE A 5 1.73 0.39 12.91
N THR A 6 0.85 -0.44 12.37
CA THR A 6 0.69 -1.83 12.77
C THR A 6 1.13 -2.74 11.62
N PHE A 7 1.90 -3.77 11.94
CA PHE A 7 2.36 -4.77 10.98
C PHE A 7 1.72 -6.12 11.33
N TYR A 8 1.16 -6.79 10.33
CA TYR A 8 0.59 -8.13 10.46
C TYR A 8 1.14 -9.00 9.34
N TYR A 9 1.79 -10.11 9.71
CA TYR A 9 2.35 -11.06 8.75
C TYR A 9 1.63 -12.40 8.90
N ASP A 10 1.10 -12.90 7.80
CA ASP A 10 0.54 -14.24 7.66
C ASP A 10 1.56 -15.11 6.92
N GLU A 11 2.13 -16.07 7.65
CA GLU A 11 3.15 -16.98 7.13
C GLU A 11 2.57 -18.01 6.15
N GLU A 12 1.34 -18.46 6.35
CA GLU A 12 0.69 -19.46 5.48
C GLU A 12 0.35 -18.84 4.12
N ALA A 13 -0.12 -17.60 4.13
CA ALA A 13 -0.45 -16.84 2.92
C ALA A 13 0.75 -16.13 2.27
N ASP A 14 1.93 -16.10 2.92
CA ASP A 14 3.08 -15.28 2.52
C ASP A 14 2.68 -13.81 2.25
N MET A 15 1.95 -13.23 3.21
CA MET A 15 1.30 -11.92 3.08
C MET A 15 1.69 -11.00 4.24
N LEU A 16 2.12 -9.79 3.92
CA LEU A 16 2.31 -8.71 4.89
C LEU A 16 1.23 -7.64 4.72
N GLU A 17 0.53 -7.31 5.79
CA GLU A 17 -0.30 -6.11 5.89
C GLU A 17 0.39 -5.05 6.76
N VAL A 18 0.38 -3.80 6.29
CA VAL A 18 0.86 -2.61 7.01
C VAL A 18 -0.31 -1.64 7.14
N SER A 19 -0.74 -1.36 8.36
CA SER A 19 -1.93 -0.54 8.64
C SER A 19 -1.56 0.75 9.37
N PHE A 20 -2.08 1.86 8.89
CA PHE A 20 -1.80 3.22 9.38
C PHE A 20 -2.96 3.80 10.20
N GLN A 21 -4.16 3.23 10.07
CA GLN A 21 -5.38 3.70 10.70
C GLN A 21 -6.13 2.55 11.40
N THR A 22 -7.22 2.89 12.10
CA THR A 22 -8.10 1.89 12.70
C THR A 22 -8.86 1.09 11.62
N PRO A 23 -9.23 -0.17 11.91
CA PRO A 23 -10.04 -0.98 10.99
C PRO A 23 -11.30 -0.23 10.56
N GLN A 24 -11.51 -0.14 9.25
CA GLN A 24 -12.67 0.50 8.62
C GLN A 24 -12.94 -0.10 7.25
N GLU A 25 -14.05 0.28 6.64
CA GLU A 25 -14.37 -0.12 5.26
C GLU A 25 -13.36 0.49 4.29
N THR A 26 -12.81 -0.35 3.41
CA THR A 26 -11.81 0.05 2.43
C THR A 26 -12.11 -0.51 1.05
N ILE A 27 -11.60 0.16 0.03
CA ILE A 27 -11.47 -0.35 -1.34
C ILE A 27 -9.99 -0.57 -1.60
N ALA A 28 -9.64 -1.72 -2.19
CA ALA A 28 -8.27 -2.05 -2.54
C ALA A 28 -8.03 -1.79 -4.04
N ASP A 29 -6.99 -1.02 -4.35
CA ASP A 29 -6.44 -0.89 -5.69
C ASP A 29 -5.10 -1.64 -5.76
N GLU A 30 -4.88 -2.39 -6.83
CA GLU A 30 -3.57 -2.95 -7.14
C GLU A 30 -2.66 -1.81 -7.66
N TYR A 31 -1.66 -1.43 -6.87
CA TYR A 31 -0.71 -0.37 -7.21
C TYR A 31 0.44 -0.91 -8.07
N GLU A 32 0.91 -2.11 -7.75
CA GLU A 32 1.89 -2.87 -8.49
C GLU A 32 1.51 -4.36 -8.36
N LYS A 33 2.04 -5.23 -9.22
CA LYS A 33 1.83 -6.67 -9.13
C LYS A 33 2.02 -7.16 -7.69
N ASP A 34 1.03 -7.79 -7.08
CA ASP A 34 1.11 -8.32 -5.70
C ASP A 34 1.24 -7.23 -4.59
N VAL A 35 0.99 -5.96 -4.90
CA VAL A 35 0.99 -4.83 -3.94
C VAL A 35 -0.33 -4.07 -4.05
N PHE A 36 -1.11 -4.09 -2.98
CA PHE A 36 -2.42 -3.47 -2.89
C PHE A 36 -2.40 -2.32 -1.90
N VAL A 37 -3.02 -1.21 -2.27
CA VAL A 37 -3.23 -0.06 -1.38
C VAL A 37 -4.71 0.02 -1.06
N HIS A 38 -5.03 0.11 0.23
CA HIS A 38 -6.39 0.14 0.75
C HIS A 38 -6.75 1.58 1.11
N TYR A 39 -7.83 2.08 0.52
CA TYR A 39 -8.33 3.45 0.70
C TYR A 39 -9.64 3.44 1.48
N SER A 40 -9.82 4.43 2.36
CA SER A 40 -11.08 4.65 3.08
C SER A 40 -12.18 5.03 2.10
N THR A 41 -13.32 4.34 2.16
CA THR A 41 -14.50 4.68 1.33
C THR A 41 -15.12 6.04 1.68
N LYS A 42 -14.76 6.61 2.84
CA LYS A 42 -15.35 7.85 3.38
C LYS A 42 -14.48 9.08 3.16
N THR A 43 -13.18 8.92 3.37
CA THR A 43 -12.21 10.03 3.41
C THR A 43 -11.20 9.96 2.29
N ASP A 44 -11.16 8.85 1.57
CA ASP A 44 -10.25 8.66 0.43
C ASP A 44 -8.75 8.65 0.79
N THR A 45 -8.47 8.47 2.09
CA THR A 45 -7.14 8.38 2.67
C THR A 45 -6.66 6.93 2.68
N VAL A 46 -5.35 6.70 2.60
CA VAL A 46 -4.78 5.36 2.73
C VAL A 46 -4.90 4.83 4.16
N VAL A 47 -5.36 3.59 4.26
CA VAL A 47 -5.68 2.89 5.51
C VAL A 47 -4.67 1.78 5.77
N SER A 48 -4.38 0.96 4.76
CA SER A 48 -3.40 -0.12 4.82
C SER A 48 -2.77 -0.42 3.46
N ILE A 49 -1.69 -1.20 3.48
CA ILE A 49 -1.03 -1.77 2.31
C ILE A 49 -0.92 -3.27 2.53
N THR A 50 -1.30 -4.05 1.51
CA THR A 50 -1.12 -5.50 1.49
C THR A 50 -0.05 -5.87 0.46
N ILE A 51 0.94 -6.64 0.87
CA ILE A 51 2.00 -7.17 0.01
C ILE A 51 1.87 -8.69 0.01
N LEU A 52 1.51 -9.26 -1.15
CA LEU A 52 1.50 -10.70 -1.37
C LEU A 52 2.88 -11.19 -1.81
N ASN A 53 3.12 -12.50 -1.65
CA ASN A 53 4.40 -13.13 -1.94
C ASN A 53 5.58 -12.39 -1.25
N PHE A 54 5.37 -11.93 0.00
CA PHE A 54 6.25 -10.99 0.69
C PHE A 54 7.68 -11.53 0.78
N THR A 55 7.85 -12.78 1.23
CA THR A 55 9.18 -13.39 1.35
C THR A 55 9.88 -13.53 0.00
N LYS A 56 9.15 -13.94 -1.06
CA LYS A 56 9.71 -14.05 -2.43
C LYS A 56 10.06 -12.71 -3.05
N ARG A 57 9.27 -11.68 -2.77
CA ARG A 57 9.59 -10.29 -3.13
C ARG A 57 10.92 -9.95 -2.49
N PHE A 58 11.00 -9.91 -1.15
CA PHE A 58 12.13 -9.38 -0.40
C PHE A 58 13.43 -10.21 -0.46
N THR A 59 13.37 -11.51 -0.70
CA THR A 59 14.57 -12.34 -0.95
C THR A 59 15.26 -12.03 -2.29
N ASN A 60 14.53 -11.48 -3.27
CA ASN A 60 15.06 -11.14 -4.59
C ASN A 60 15.28 -9.64 -4.81
N ILE A 61 14.95 -8.79 -3.83
CA ILE A 61 15.07 -7.34 -3.98
C ILE A 61 16.55 -6.93 -4.01
N ARG A 62 17.00 -6.47 -5.18
CA ARG A 62 18.29 -5.76 -5.34
C ARG A 62 18.16 -4.22 -5.30
N LYS A 63 16.93 -3.68 -5.27
CA LYS A 63 16.64 -2.23 -5.28
C LYS A 63 15.48 -1.87 -4.34
N PRO A 64 15.57 -0.80 -3.55
CA PRO A 64 14.44 -0.37 -2.72
C PRO A 64 13.19 -0.14 -3.57
N PHE A 65 12.04 -0.60 -3.07
CA PHE A 65 10.72 -0.29 -3.61
C PHE A 65 10.09 0.82 -2.76
N SER A 66 9.29 1.69 -3.39
CA SER A 66 8.63 2.80 -2.71
C SER A 66 7.20 2.94 -3.25
N VAL A 67 6.24 3.02 -2.33
CA VAL A 67 4.86 3.40 -2.63
C VAL A 67 4.70 4.87 -2.28
N LEU A 68 4.26 5.68 -3.24
CA LEU A 68 3.87 7.05 -2.96
C LEU A 68 2.42 7.05 -2.49
N ILE A 69 2.23 7.43 -1.23
CA ILE A 69 0.93 7.52 -0.58
C ILE A 69 0.51 8.99 -0.61
N TYR A 70 -0.67 9.25 -1.19
CA TYR A 70 -1.29 10.57 -1.17
C TYR A 70 -2.48 10.56 -0.20
N ASP A 71 -2.71 11.69 0.47
CA ASP A 71 -3.80 11.86 1.45
C ASP A 71 -5.20 11.88 0.80
N SER A 72 -5.29 11.82 -0.54
CA SER A 72 -6.53 11.70 -1.32
C SER A 72 -6.25 10.94 -2.63
N MET A 73 -7.26 10.36 -3.30
CA MET A 73 -7.18 9.73 -4.63
C MET A 73 -6.73 10.69 -5.76
N TYR A 74 -6.30 11.92 -5.46
CA TYR A 74 -5.55 12.70 -6.43
C TYR A 74 -4.23 11.98 -6.76
N LYS A 75 -4.29 11.08 -7.73
CA LYS A 75 -3.14 10.59 -8.48
C LYS A 75 -2.68 11.76 -9.34
N PRO A 76 -1.56 12.43 -9.04
CA PRO A 76 -1.01 13.38 -10.00
C PRO A 76 -0.78 12.64 -11.32
N PRO A 77 -1.00 13.30 -12.47
CA PRO A 77 -0.63 12.71 -13.75
C PRO A 77 0.82 12.25 -13.66
N ASN A 78 1.05 11.00 -14.09
CA ASN A 78 2.32 10.31 -13.99
C ASN A 78 3.48 11.28 -14.32
N PRO A 79 4.47 11.49 -13.43
CA PRO A 79 5.59 12.38 -13.71
C PRO A 79 6.42 11.97 -14.94
N ASP A 80 6.29 10.71 -15.39
CA ASP A 80 6.93 10.20 -16.62
C ASP A 80 6.09 10.44 -17.89
N ILE A 81 4.86 10.94 -17.78
CA ILE A 81 4.02 11.34 -18.90
C ILE A 81 3.97 12.88 -18.86
N GLY A 82 4.92 13.51 -19.54
CA GLY A 82 4.93 14.96 -19.72
C GLY A 82 3.57 15.46 -20.20
N TRP A 83 3.16 16.63 -19.72
CA TRP A 83 1.92 17.31 -20.11
C TRP A 83 1.80 17.36 -21.64
N GLN A 84 0.84 16.62 -22.20
CA GLN A 84 0.38 16.79 -23.58
C GLN A 84 -0.79 17.75 -23.61
#